data_AF-A0AAV6TJ10-F1
#
_entry.id   AF-A0AAV6TJ10-F1
#
_cell.length_a   1.000
_cell.length_b   1.000
_cell.length_c   1.000
_cell.angle_alpha   90.00
_cell.angle_beta   90.00
_cell.angle_gamma   90.00
#
_symmetry.space_group_name_H-M   'P 1'
#
loop_
_entity.id
_entity.type
_entity.pdbx_description
1 polymer ?
#
loop_
_entity_poly.entity_id
_entity_poly.type
_entity_poly.pdbx_seq_one_letter_code
_entity_poly.pdbx_strand_id
1 'polypeptide(L)'
;MRMFHRSGLILCLAAVLVSAETGCPYPEDVYPCTCVKGQLYELTCDHVDDPHVLLRVFENSRRYTFDVFNLKRSTLQYIPHQIFDDIKMFYFLMFNVTLRNLFDEVPRRDP
;
A
#
# COMPACT_ATOMS: atom_id res chain seq x y z
N MET A 1 29.82 -48.84 -25.60
CA MET A 1 29.60 -48.08 -24.35
C MET A 1 29.60 -46.59 -24.66
N ARG A 2 28.53 -45.87 -24.31
CA ARG A 2 28.47 -44.44 -23.90
C ARG A 2 27.01 -44.01 -23.94
N MET A 3 26.29 -44.25 -22.84
CA MET A 3 25.01 -43.60 -22.57
C MET A 3 25.30 -42.17 -22.13
N PHE A 4 24.85 -41.18 -22.90
CA PHE A 4 24.84 -39.78 -22.47
C PHE A 4 23.57 -39.55 -21.64
N HIS A 5 23.71 -39.55 -20.32
CA HIS A 5 22.65 -39.14 -19.41
C HIS A 5 22.67 -37.61 -19.33
N ARG A 6 21.73 -36.95 -20.03
CA ARG A 6 21.53 -35.50 -19.94
C ARG A 6 20.80 -35.20 -18.64
N SER A 7 21.55 -34.91 -17.58
CA SER A 7 21.02 -34.38 -16.33
C SER A 7 20.41 -33.00 -16.59
N GLY A 8 19.08 -32.93 -16.64
CA GLY A 8 18.33 -31.67 -16.69
C GLY A 8 18.38 -30.98 -15.33
N LEU A 9 18.96 -29.78 -15.29
CA LEU A 9 18.99 -28.91 -14.12
C LEU A 9 17.58 -28.28 -13.97
N ILE A 10 16.76 -28.79 -13.05
CA ILE A 10 15.46 -28.19 -12.72
C ILE A 10 15.73 -26.96 -11.84
N LEU A 11 15.59 -25.76 -12.41
CA LEU A 11 15.61 -24.50 -11.67
C LEU A 11 14.31 -24.40 -10.87
N CYS A 12 14.35 -24.76 -9.58
CA CYS A 12 13.28 -24.41 -8.65
C CYS A 12 13.36 -22.89 -8.36
N LEU A 13 12.59 -22.10 -9.11
CA LEU A 13 12.25 -20.73 -8.73
C LEU A 13 11.43 -20.80 -7.44
N ALA A 14 12.09 -20.67 -6.30
CA ALA A 14 11.41 -20.48 -5.03
C ALA A 14 10.64 -19.16 -5.10
N ALA A 15 9.32 -19.23 -5.25
CA ALA A 15 8.46 -18.09 -5.05
C ALA A 15 8.65 -17.62 -3.61
N VAL A 16 9.32 -16.47 -3.44
CA VAL A 16 9.44 -15.81 -2.15
C VAL A 16 8.05 -15.31 -1.81
N LEU A 17 7.29 -16.08 -1.05
CA LEU A 17 6.08 -15.62 -0.40
C LEU A 17 6.53 -14.56 0.62
N VAL A 18 6.58 -13.30 0.20
CA VAL A 18 6.70 -12.17 1.13
C VAL A 18 5.46 -12.22 2.00
N SER A 19 5.59 -12.76 3.20
CA SER A 19 4.52 -12.73 4.19
C SER A 19 4.21 -11.28 4.48
N ALA A 20 2.94 -10.88 4.31
CA ALA A 20 2.49 -9.57 4.76
C ALA A 20 2.81 -9.43 6.25
N GLU A 21 3.48 -8.33 6.60
CA GLU A 21 3.75 -7.93 7.97
C GLU A 21 2.45 -7.37 8.56
N THR A 22 2.07 -7.89 9.73
CA THR A 22 0.95 -7.34 10.51
C THR A 22 1.53 -6.37 11.52
N GLY A 23 1.13 -5.11 11.45
CA GLY A 23 1.78 -4.09 12.27
C GLY A 23 1.66 -2.70 11.67
N CYS A 24 2.14 -1.74 12.45
CA CYS A 24 2.47 -0.43 11.90
C CYS A 24 3.87 -0.47 11.27
N PRO A 25 4.05 0.14 10.09
CA PRO A 25 5.37 0.39 9.53
C PRO A 25 6.22 1.23 10.48
N TYR A 26 7.52 1.28 10.21
CA TYR A 26 8.40 2.21 10.89
C TYR A 26 7.96 3.66 10.60
N PRO A 27 8.04 4.57 11.58
CA PRO A 27 7.60 5.96 11.39
C PRO A 27 8.25 6.67 10.19
N GLU A 28 9.51 6.35 9.88
CA GLU A 28 10.23 6.86 8.72
C GLU A 28 9.65 6.42 7.37
N ASP A 29 9.00 5.26 7.31
CA ASP A 29 8.42 4.72 6.08
C ASP A 29 7.11 5.44 5.72
N VAL A 30 6.40 5.95 6.74
CA VAL A 30 5.06 6.55 6.61
C VAL A 30 5.04 8.06 6.82
N TYR A 31 6.16 8.71 7.18
CA TYR A 31 6.20 10.16 7.39
C TYR A 31 5.75 10.92 6.12
N PRO A 32 4.89 11.97 6.23
CA PRO A 32 4.43 12.67 7.43
C PRO A 32 3.19 12.08 8.11
N CYS A 33 2.73 10.91 7.67
CA CYS A 33 1.63 10.20 8.29
C CYS A 33 2.10 9.45 9.55
N THR A 34 1.13 9.03 10.35
CA THR A 34 1.38 8.24 11.56
C THR A 34 0.56 6.95 11.51
N CYS A 35 1.14 5.85 11.95
CA CYS A 35 0.41 4.61 12.17
C CYS A 35 0.31 4.32 13.66
N VAL A 36 -0.89 3.96 14.11
CA VAL A 36 -1.13 3.54 15.49
C VAL A 36 -1.81 2.18 15.53
N LYS A 37 -1.42 1.36 16.52
CA LYS A 37 -2.11 0.11 16.85
C LYS A 37 -3.09 0.37 17.99
N GLY A 38 -4.38 0.44 17.67
CA GLY A 38 -5.48 0.45 18.63
C GLY A 38 -6.17 -0.91 18.69
N GLN A 39 -7.49 -0.91 18.49
CA GLN A 39 -8.24 -2.13 18.16
C GLN A 39 -7.99 -2.57 16.70
N LEU A 40 -7.63 -1.61 15.85
CA LEU A 40 -7.31 -1.75 14.44
C LEU A 40 -5.94 -1.09 14.16
N TYR A 41 -5.30 -1.44 13.06
CA TYR A 41 -4.13 -0.72 12.54
C TYR A 41 -4.60 0.47 11.72
N GLU A 42 -4.35 1.68 12.24
CA GLU A 42 -4.84 2.92 11.65
C GLU A 42 -3.68 3.76 11.12
N LEU A 43 -3.65 3.98 9.80
CA LEU A 43 -2.77 4.94 9.16
C LEU A 43 -3.48 6.29 9.05
N THR A 44 -2.90 7.36 9.60
CA THR A 44 -3.47 8.71 9.58
C THR A 44 -2.51 9.67 8.91
N CYS A 45 -2.95 10.26 7.80
CA CYS A 45 -2.30 11.39 7.15
C CYS A 45 -3.08 12.68 7.44
N ASP A 46 -2.38 13.72 7.86
CA ASP A 46 -2.96 15.01 8.22
C ASP A 46 -2.21 16.14 7.53
N HIS A 47 -2.94 17.06 6.90
CA HIS A 47 -2.38 18.15 6.07
C HIS A 47 -1.43 17.63 4.97
N VAL A 48 -1.85 16.61 4.22
CA VAL A 48 -1.12 16.08 3.07
C VAL A 48 -1.79 16.54 1.78
N ASP A 49 -1.22 17.57 1.16
CA ASP A 49 -1.78 18.24 -0.03
C ASP A 49 -1.12 17.80 -1.35
N ASP A 50 -0.06 16.99 -1.28
CA ASP A 50 0.63 16.43 -2.43
C ASP A 50 0.27 14.93 -2.60
N PRO A 51 -0.42 14.54 -3.69
CA PRO A 51 -0.74 13.13 -3.97
C PRO A 51 0.49 12.21 -4.03
N HIS A 52 1.67 12.73 -4.40
CA HIS A 52 2.90 11.93 -4.45
C HIS A 52 3.40 11.52 -3.05
N VAL A 53 3.02 12.26 -2.00
CA VAL A 53 3.29 11.86 -0.62
C VAL A 53 2.47 10.63 -0.27
N LEU A 54 1.18 10.59 -0.63
CA LEU A 54 0.34 9.40 -0.40
C LEU A 54 0.89 8.19 -1.15
N LEU A 55 1.27 8.35 -2.41
CA LEU A 55 1.91 7.27 -3.18
C LEU A 55 3.12 6.71 -2.45
N ARG A 56 4.06 7.57 -2.04
CA ARG A 56 5.28 7.14 -1.36
C ARG A 56 4.98 6.40 -0.06
N VAL A 57 4.07 6.91 0.75
CA VAL A 57 3.67 6.29 2.03
C VAL A 57 3.12 4.88 1.79
N PHE A 58 2.25 4.73 0.79
CA PHE A 58 1.66 3.43 0.44
C PHE A 58 2.68 2.49 -0.21
N GLU A 59 3.59 2.99 -1.04
CA GLU A 59 4.68 2.22 -1.64
C GLU A 59 5.65 1.65 -0.60
N ASN A 60 6.08 2.49 0.34
CA ASN A 60 6.93 2.07 1.46
C ASN A 60 6.21 1.10 2.41
N SER A 61 4.88 1.12 2.38
CA SER A 61 4.04 0.31 3.25
C SER A 61 3.45 -0.94 2.58
N ARG A 62 3.84 -1.29 1.34
CA ARG A 62 3.23 -2.41 0.58
C ARG A 62 3.28 -3.76 1.29
N ARG A 63 4.27 -3.97 2.16
CA ARG A 63 4.38 -5.20 2.96
C ARG A 63 3.45 -5.23 4.18
N TYR A 64 2.85 -4.10 4.55
CA TYR A 64 1.97 -3.97 5.72
C TYR A 64 0.50 -4.04 5.32
N THR A 65 -0.35 -4.46 6.25
CA THR A 65 -1.81 -4.39 6.12
C THR A 65 -2.37 -3.37 7.10
N PHE A 66 -3.22 -2.47 6.61
CA PHE A 66 -3.91 -1.46 7.43
C PHE A 66 -5.40 -1.76 7.46
N ASP A 67 -6.03 -1.61 8.60
CA ASP A 67 -7.49 -1.77 8.66
C ASP A 67 -8.19 -0.48 8.22
N VAL A 68 -7.63 0.67 8.63
CA VAL A 68 -8.20 1.99 8.42
C VAL A 68 -7.14 2.95 7.89
N PHE A 69 -7.49 3.67 6.83
CA PHE A 69 -6.78 4.86 6.38
C PHE A 69 -7.61 6.10 6.65
N ASN A 70 -7.04 7.05 7.38
CA ASN A 70 -7.62 8.34 7.68
C ASN A 70 -6.86 9.44 6.94
N LEU A 71 -7.55 10.19 6.09
CA LEU A 71 -7.04 11.42 5.50
C LEU A 71 -7.76 12.62 6.12
N LYS A 72 -7.00 13.54 6.72
CA LYS A 72 -7.52 14.67 7.50
C LYS A 72 -6.99 16.00 6.97
N ARG A 73 -7.85 17.03 6.95
CA ARG A 73 -7.48 18.45 6.69
C ARG A 73 -6.54 18.63 5.49
N SER A 74 -6.86 17.96 4.39
CA SER A 74 -6.01 17.89 3.22
C SER A 74 -6.73 18.43 1.99
N THR A 75 -6.00 19.07 1.09
CA THR A 75 -6.48 19.59 -0.19
C THR A 75 -5.66 18.95 -1.30
N LEU A 76 -6.23 17.93 -1.95
CA LEU A 76 -5.54 17.18 -3.00
C LEU A 76 -6.18 17.42 -4.36
N GLN A 77 -5.38 17.32 -5.42
CA GLN A 77 -5.92 17.29 -6.77
C GLN A 77 -6.72 16.00 -7.03
N TYR A 78 -6.24 14.88 -6.50
CA TYR A 78 -6.85 13.56 -6.63
C TYR A 78 -6.30 12.59 -5.59
N ILE A 79 -7.00 11.48 -5.37
CA ILE A 79 -6.44 10.29 -4.70
C ILE A 79 -5.80 9.39 -5.77
N PRO A 80 -4.52 9.04 -5.65
CA PRO A 80 -3.88 8.13 -6.61
C PRO A 80 -4.53 6.74 -6.55
N HIS A 81 -5.02 6.20 -7.66
CA HIS A 81 -5.66 4.89 -7.69
C HIS A 81 -4.73 3.75 -7.22
N GLN A 82 -3.44 3.91 -7.46
CA GLN A 82 -2.38 2.95 -7.11
C GLN A 82 -2.33 2.60 -5.61
N ILE A 83 -2.86 3.47 -4.74
CA ILE A 83 -2.92 3.17 -3.30
C ILE A 83 -3.90 2.04 -2.97
N PHE A 84 -4.77 1.66 -3.93
CA PHE A 84 -5.76 0.59 -3.80
C PHE A 84 -5.35 -0.74 -4.44
N ASP A 85 -4.26 -0.78 -5.22
CA ASP A 85 -3.91 -1.97 -6.01
C ASP A 85 -3.35 -3.11 -5.13
N ASP A 86 -2.56 -2.77 -4.11
CA ASP A 86 -1.77 -3.77 -3.35
C ASP A 86 -2.07 -3.79 -1.84
N ILE A 87 -2.78 -2.79 -1.31
CA ILE A 87 -2.98 -2.64 0.13
C ILE A 87 -4.37 -3.14 0.51
N LYS A 88 -4.38 -4.15 1.39
CA LYS A 88 -5.59 -4.54 2.12
C LYS A 88 -5.93 -3.41 3.09
N MET A 89 -6.99 -2.67 2.75
CA MET A 89 -7.60 -1.62 3.56
C MET A 89 -9.10 -1.87 3.62
N PHE A 90 -9.69 -1.90 4.81
CA PHE A 90 -11.12 -2.09 4.97
C PHE A 90 -11.90 -0.77 4.91
N TYR A 91 -11.32 0.28 5.48
CA TYR A 91 -11.97 1.58 5.59
C TYR A 91 -11.06 2.71 5.11
N PHE A 92 -11.55 3.50 4.16
CA PHE A 92 -10.96 4.79 3.80
C PHE A 92 -11.87 5.91 4.30
N LEU A 93 -11.41 6.67 5.30
CA LEU A 93 -12.14 7.74 5.95
C LEU A 93 -11.51 9.10 5.62
N MET A 94 -12.34 10.05 5.19
CA MET A 94 -11.92 11.41 4.84
C MET A 94 -12.58 12.43 5.77
N PHE A 95 -11.79 13.28 6.42
CA PHE A 95 -12.29 14.30 7.35
C PHE A 95 -11.77 15.68 6.98
N ASN A 96 -12.68 16.59 6.61
CA ASN A 96 -12.31 17.93 6.15
C ASN A 96 -11.29 17.87 4.99
N VAL A 97 -11.60 17.06 3.98
CA VAL A 97 -10.76 16.87 2.78
C VAL A 97 -11.43 17.54 1.61
N THR A 98 -10.67 18.32 0.85
CA THR A 98 -11.09 18.87 -0.44
C THR A 98 -10.37 18.12 -1.54
N LEU A 99 -11.13 17.60 -2.50
CA LEU A 99 -10.61 16.92 -3.68
C LEU A 99 -11.07 17.65 -4.93
N ARG A 100 -10.15 17.94 -5.86
CA ARG A 100 -10.55 18.48 -7.17
C ARG A 100 -11.24 17.39 -8.02
N ASN A 101 -10.65 16.20 -8.03
CA ASN A 101 -11.22 14.98 -8.57
C ASN A 101 -11.10 13.88 -7.53
N LEU A 102 -11.98 12.87 -7.55
CA LEU A 102 -11.89 11.79 -6.58
C LEU A 102 -10.64 10.92 -6.82
N PHE A 103 -10.37 10.56 -8.08
CA PHE A 103 -9.22 9.73 -8.48
C PHE A 103 -8.51 10.29 -9.73
N ASP A 104 -7.25 9.89 -9.95
CA ASP A 104 -6.48 10.17 -11.17
C ASP A 104 -6.91 9.29 -12.36
N GLU A 105 -7.23 8.04 -12.08
CA GLU A 105 -7.90 7.09 -12.97
C GLU A 105 -9.04 6.43 -12.20
N VAL A 106 -10.13 6.02 -12.88
CA VAL A 106 -11.19 5.26 -12.23
C VAL A 106 -10.60 3.92 -11.74
N PRO A 107 -10.62 3.63 -10.42
CA PRO A 107 -10.09 2.37 -9.90
C PRO A 107 -10.84 1.19 -10.51
N ARG A 108 -10.11 0.21 -11.04
CA ARG A 108 -10.71 -1.00 -11.59
C ARG A 108 -11.02 -1.95 -10.44
N ARG A 109 -12.24 -2.50 -10.40
CA ARG A 109 -12.49 -3.72 -9.62
C ARG A 109 -11.94 -4.87 -10.45
N ASP A 110 -10.88 -5.51 -9.97
CA ASP A 110 -10.56 -6.84 -10.48
C ASP A 110 -11.68 -7.82 -10.07
N PRO A 111 -12.24 -8.59 -11.02
CA PRO A 111 -13.34 -9.51 -10.78
C PRO A 111 -12.98 -10.72 -9.92
#